data_AF-A0A3N5UT22-F1
#
_entry.id   AF-A0A3N5UT22-F1
#
_cell.length_a   1.000
_cell.length_b   1.000
_cell.length_c   1.000
_cell.angle_alpha   90.00
_cell.angle_beta   90.00
_cell.angle_gamma   90.00
#
_symmetry.space_group_name_H-M   'P 1'
#
loop_
_entity.id
_entity.type
_entity.pdbx_description
1 polymer ?
#
loop_
_entity_poly.entity_id
_entity_poly.type
_entity_poly.pdbx_seq_one_letter_code
_entity_poly.pdbx_strand_id
1 'polypeptide(L)' 'MTAKPSPEEFLSNFPPAMQRLANELRTLVKETVPNTNEAVYTGWKLIGYRAREGRHDAYFCFIAPLLP' A
#
# COMPACT_ATOMS: atom_id res chain seq x y z
N MET A 1 -16.60 -12.81 5.17
CA MET A 1 -15.39 -12.27 4.51
C MET A 1 -14.56 -11.60 5.59
N THR A 2 -13.36 -12.10 5.89
CA THR A 2 -12.44 -11.41 6.81
C THR A 2 -12.07 -10.07 6.17
N ALA A 3 -12.19 -8.97 6.92
CA ALA A 3 -11.76 -7.67 6.41
C ALA A 3 -10.28 -7.74 6.01
N LYS A 4 -9.92 -7.09 4.89
CA LYS A 4 -8.50 -6.94 4.54
C LYS A 4 -7.83 -6.09 5.63
N PRO A 5 -6.61 -6.43 6.08
CA PRO A 5 -5.91 -5.62 7.05
C PRO A 5 -5.66 -4.22 6.47
N SER A 6 -5.61 -3.22 7.33
CA SER A 6 -5.11 -1.91 6.94
C SER A 6 -3.63 -2.00 6.57
N PRO A 7 -3.10 -1.05 5.77
CA PRO A 7 -1.67 -0.96 5.56
C PRO A 7 -0.87 -0.85 6.86
N GLU A 8 -1.37 -0.15 7.88
CA GLU A 8 -0.72 -0.03 9.19
C GLU A 8 -0.64 -1.38 9.91
N GLU A 9 -1.74 -2.13 9.94
CA GLU A 9 -1.78 -3.49 10.50
C GLU A 9 -0.84 -4.43 9.75
N PHE A 10 -0.83 -4.37 8.43
CA PHE A 10 0.10 -5.14 7.60
C PHE A 10 1.56 -4.80 7.93
N LEU A 11 1.91 -3.51 7.98
CA LEU A 11 3.28 -3.05 8.23
C LEU A 11 3.76 -3.36 9.66
N SER A 12 2.86 -3.45 10.65
CA SER A 12 3.22 -3.77 12.04
C SER A 12 4.02 -5.07 12.21
N ASN A 13 3.96 -5.97 11.23
CA ASN A 13 4.68 -7.25 11.22
C ASN A 13 6.15 -7.14 10.75
N PHE A 14 6.58 -5.96 10.30
CA PHE A 14 7.93 -5.73 9.78
C PHE A 14 8.80 -4.95 10.77
N PRO A 15 10.14 -5.02 10.68
CA PRO A 15 11.03 -4.22 11.52
C PRO A 15 10.73 -2.71 11.45
N PRO A 16 10.91 -1.94 12.54
CA PRO A 16 10.53 -0.51 12.59
C PRO A 16 11.12 0.35 11.46
N ALA A 17 12.34 0.05 11.01
CA ALA A 17 12.96 0.77 9.90
C ALA A 17 12.21 0.57 8.57
N MET A 18 11.72 -0.65 8.30
CA MET A 18 10.89 -0.93 7.12
C MET A 18 9.51 -0.29 7.25
N GLN A 19 8.91 -0.32 8.44
CA GLN A 19 7.63 0.36 8.69
C GLN A 19 7.73 1.84 8.36
N ARG A 20 8.78 2.52 8.86
CA ARG A 20 9.03 3.93 8.60
C ARG A 20 9.17 4.21 7.10
N LEU A 21 10.06 3.50 6.42
CA LEU A 21 10.31 3.71 4.98
C LEU A 21 9.05 3.43 4.15
N ALA A 22 8.31 2.36 4.46
CA ALA A 22 7.05 2.06 3.78
C ALA A 22 6.03 3.18 3.99
N ASN A 23 5.89 3.71 5.21
CA ASN A 23 4.99 4.82 5.48
C ASN A 23 5.41 6.12 4.78
N GLU A 24 6.70 6.42 4.69
CA GLU A 24 7.22 7.57 3.92
C GLU A 24 6.85 7.44 2.43
N LEU A 25 7.06 6.25 1.84
CA LEU A 25 6.65 5.97 0.46
C LEU A 25 5.13 6.04 0.27
N ARG A 26 4.34 5.55 1.22
CA ARG A 26 2.87 5.65 1.18
C ARG A 26 2.44 7.11 1.11
N THR A 27 3.02 7.97 1.95
CA THR A 27 2.75 9.42 1.94
C THR A 27 3.10 10.01 0.58
N LEU A 28 4.30 9.73 0.06
CA LEU A 28 4.74 10.25 -1.23
C LEU A 28 3.81 9.86 -2.39
N VAL A 29 3.34 8.61 -2.43
CA VAL A 29 2.38 8.15 -3.47
C VAL A 29 1.07 8.92 -3.37
N LYS A 30 0.52 9.09 -2.16
CA LYS A 30 -0.76 9.78 -1.94
C LYS A 30 -0.69 11.28 -2.24
N GLU A 31 0.46 11.92 -2.01
CA GLU A 31 0.71 13.31 -2.38
C GLU A 31 0.88 13.49 -3.90
N THR A 32 1.49 12.52 -4.57
CA THR A 32 1.79 12.60 -6.01
C THR A 32 0.56 12.27 -6.87
N VAL A 33 -0.25 11.29 -6.46
CA VAL A 33 -1.40 10.81 -7.24
C VAL A 33 -2.69 11.03 -6.45
N PRO A 34 -3.42 12.13 -6.71
CA PRO A 34 -4.65 12.44 -6.00
C PRO A 34 -5.73 11.38 -6.26
N ASN A 35 -6.63 11.18 -5.28
CA ASN A 35 -7.69 10.17 -5.32
C ASN A 35 -7.21 8.71 -5.49
N THR A 36 -6.00 8.42 -5.01
CA THR A 36 -5.48 7.05 -4.98
C THR A 36 -6.12 6.22 -3.88
N ASN A 37 -6.53 5.00 -4.24
CA ASN A 37 -6.97 3.96 -3.33
C ASN A 37 -5.81 3.03 -2.99
N GLU A 38 -5.53 2.84 -1.69
CA GLU A 38 -4.55 1.88 -1.18
C GLU A 38 -5.23 0.62 -0.64
N ALA A 39 -4.66 -0.55 -0.90
CA ALA A 39 -5.16 -1.82 -0.37
C ALA A 39 -4.05 -2.84 -0.13
N VAL A 40 -4.17 -3.60 0.96
CA VAL A 40 -3.28 -4.74 1.22
C VAL A 40 -3.72 -5.95 0.39
N TYR A 41 -2.75 -6.54 -0.32
CA TYR A 41 -2.91 -7.80 -1.04
C TYR A 41 -2.17 -8.88 -0.26
N THR A 42 -2.84 -9.51 0.71
CA THR A 42 -2.24 -10.47 1.64
C THR A 42 -1.59 -11.67 0.93
N GLY A 43 -2.19 -12.16 -0.16
CA GLY A 43 -1.61 -13.24 -0.97
C GLY A 43 -0.29 -12.87 -1.67
N TRP A 44 -0.07 -11.58 -1.94
CA TRP A 44 1.15 -11.06 -2.58
C TRP A 44 2.07 -10.35 -1.59
N LYS A 45 1.66 -10.23 -0.33
CA LYS A 45 2.38 -9.55 0.75
C LYS A 45 2.85 -8.14 0.36
N LEU A 46 1.93 -7.34 -0.20
CA LEU A 46 2.22 -5.96 -0.61
C LEU A 46 1.03 -5.02 -0.37
N ILE A 47 1.32 -3.73 -0.38
CA ILE A 47 0.33 -2.65 -0.48
C ILE A 47 0.28 -2.22 -1.93
N GLY A 48 -0.88 -2.32 -2.56
CA GLY A 48 -1.08 -1.92 -3.95
C GLY A 48 -1.92 -0.65 -4.05
N TYR A 49 -1.68 0.11 -5.11
CA TYR A 49 -2.33 1.38 -5.35
C TYR A 49 -3.10 1.37 -6.66
N ARG A 50 -4.28 2.00 -6.62
CA ARG A 50 -5.10 2.22 -7.80
C ARG A 50 -5.46 3.69 -7.91
N ALA A 51 -5.28 4.27 -9.08
CA ALA A 51 -5.71 5.62 -9.39
C ALA A 51 -7.09 5.57 -10.07
N ARG A 52 -7.94 6.55 -9.76
CA ARG A 52 -9.23 6.70 -10.44
C ARG A 52 -8.98 7.28 -11.84
N GLU A 53 -9.28 6.48 -12.87
CA GLU A 53 -9.24 6.88 -14.28
C GLU A 53 -10.67 6.83 -14.84
N GLY A 54 -11.38 7.95 -14.75
CA GLY A 54 -12.78 8.04 -15.17
C GLY A 54 -13.69 7.11 -14.37
N ARG A 55 -14.17 6.03 -14.99
CA ARG A 55 -15.06 5.02 -14.37
C ARG A 55 -14.32 3.79 -13.83
N HIS A 56 -13.01 3.70 -14.05
CA HIS A 56 -12.21 2.52 -13.70
C HIS A 56 -11.12 2.89 -12.69
N ASP A 57 -10.73 1.91 -11.88
CA ASP A 57 -9.59 2.01 -10.98
C ASP A 57 -8.40 1.26 -11.60
N ALA A 58 -7.40 2.00 -12.07
CA ALA A 58 -6.20 1.46 -12.71
C ALA A 58 -5.12 1.18 -11.67
N TYR A 59 -4.66 -0.07 -11.58
CA TYR A 59 -3.51 -0.42 -10.75
C TYR A 59 -2.22 0.13 -11.38
N PHE A 60 -1.42 0.87 -10.61
CA PHE A 60 -0.26 1.56 -11.17
C PHE A 60 1.03 1.38 -10.37
N CYS A 61 0.97 1.11 -9.07
CA CYS A 61 2.17 0.83 -8.28
C CYS A 61 1.88 -0.02 -7.03
N PHE A 62 2.96 -0.42 -6.37
CA PHE A 62 2.93 -1.10 -5.08
C PHE A 62 4.13 -0.77 -4.22
N ILE A 63 3.98 -1.01 -2.92
CA ILE A 63 5.07 -1.10 -1.94
C ILE A 63 5.09 -2.54 -1.43
N ALA A 64 6.20 -3.23 -1.68
CA ALA A 64 6.47 -4.56 -1.15
C ALA A 64 7.61 -4.46 -0.13
N PRO A 65 7.33 -4.52 1.17
CA PRO A 65 8.38 -4.69 2.17
C PRO A 65 8.95 -6.10 2.01
N LEU A 66 10.08 -6.20 1.32
CA LEU A 66 10.80 -7.46 1.14
C LEU A 66 11.49 -7.79 2.47
N LEU A 67 11.13 -8.93 3.05
CA LEU A 67 11.93 -9.47 4.15
C LEU A 67 13.32 -9.83 3.60
N PRO A 68 14.40 -9.50 4.33
CA PRO A 68 15.73 -10.01 4.00
C PRO A 68 15.79 -11.53 4.13
#